data_AF-I4VTG8-F1
#
_entry.id   AF-I4VTG8-F1
#
_cell.length_a   1.000
_cell.length_b   1.000
_cell.length_c   1.000
_cell.angle_alpha   90.00
_cell.angle_beta   90.00
_cell.angle_gamma   90.00
#
_symmetry.space_group_name_H-M   'P 1'
#
loop_
_entity.id
_entity.type
_entity.pdbx_description
1 polymer ?
#
loop_
_entity_poly.entity_id
_entity_poly.type
_entity_poly.pdbx_seq_one_letter_code
_entity_poly.pdbx_strand_id
1 'polypeptide(L)'
;MEAGHGNQNMDQFIYSLLIDNHFPGRIQDIVVECGNSLYQPSLDRYIAGGKVEASEIQRVWRNTSQPMCAVSSFYEQLFPLIRRLNQRLAPEKRVRVIAGDVPIDWNRVRTRDDLMQAPQDRDGSIATIMEKEILSKHRKALMLFGIDHLYHGSVGDADALGAVGRYERKYPGITFVIADHTGFGNGTPYERFNNELEQRMSSWPVPSVTTHLAGSWLADILDKTESAGVVTKMRLGEDDKMITSVASVANGRAFATMVDAYLYLGPRDLLLNETVPAHVLLDKSFVAEMRRRAALMGDSEVTDQADPDKVSAAGYSPFYYEGNP
;
A
#
# COMPACT_ATOMS: atom_id res chain seq x y z
N MET A 1 -0.19 -5.24 -7.16
CA MET A 1 0.90 -4.31 -7.47
C MET A 1 0.88 -3.18 -6.46
N GLU A 2 2.02 -2.53 -6.24
CA GLU A 2 2.18 -1.37 -5.34
C GLU A 2 1.14 -0.28 -5.61
N ALA A 3 0.61 0.36 -4.55
CA ALA A 3 -0.30 1.50 -4.67
C ALA A 3 -0.56 2.20 -3.33
N GLY A 4 -0.54 3.54 -3.34
CA GLY A 4 -0.96 4.32 -2.17
C GLY A 4 0.13 4.61 -1.13
N HIS A 5 1.41 4.48 -1.52
CA HIS A 5 2.59 4.67 -0.67
C HIS A 5 3.45 5.86 -1.10
N GLY A 6 2.79 6.89 -1.64
CA GLY A 6 3.44 8.15 -1.99
C GLY A 6 4.18 8.17 -3.32
N ASN A 7 4.13 7.10 -4.13
CA ASN A 7 4.74 7.09 -5.46
C ASN A 7 3.75 7.63 -6.51
N GLN A 8 3.90 8.91 -6.88
CA GLN A 8 3.00 9.56 -7.83
C GLN A 8 3.06 8.92 -9.23
N ASN A 9 4.22 8.42 -9.67
CA ASN A 9 4.34 7.78 -10.97
C ASN A 9 3.55 6.46 -11.01
N MET A 10 3.59 5.68 -9.93
CA MET A 10 2.77 4.47 -9.78
C MET A 10 1.27 4.80 -9.81
N ASP A 11 0.86 5.81 -9.05
CA ASP A 11 -0.53 6.27 -9.01
C ASP A 11 -1.04 6.67 -10.40
N GLN A 12 -0.25 7.44 -11.16
CA GLN A 12 -0.59 7.84 -12.53
C GLN A 12 -0.62 6.65 -13.50
N PHE A 13 0.26 5.67 -13.34
CA PHE A 13 0.21 4.44 -14.11
C PHE A 13 -1.09 3.67 -13.84
N ILE A 14 -1.49 3.53 -12.58
CA ILE A 14 -2.75 2.88 -12.19
C ILE A 14 -3.94 3.64 -12.77
N TYR A 15 -3.98 4.97 -12.67
CA TYR A 15 -5.06 5.76 -13.29
C TYR A 15 -5.12 5.55 -14.80
N SER A 16 -3.97 5.54 -15.48
CA SER A 16 -3.87 5.28 -16.92
C SER A 16 -4.37 3.89 -17.29
N LEU A 17 -4.08 2.88 -16.47
CA LEU A 17 -4.60 1.52 -16.64
C LEU A 17 -6.13 1.47 -16.50
N LEU A 18 -6.69 2.16 -15.51
CA LEU A 18 -8.13 2.17 -15.24
C LEU A 18 -8.96 2.88 -16.32
N ILE A 19 -8.39 3.92 -16.96
CA ILE A 19 -9.05 4.66 -18.04
C ILE A 19 -8.86 4.03 -19.42
N ASP A 20 -7.98 3.04 -19.57
CA ASP A 20 -7.77 2.35 -20.84
C ASP A 20 -9.05 1.61 -21.29
N ASN A 21 -9.43 1.78 -22.56
CA ASN A 21 -10.68 1.23 -23.08
C ASN A 21 -10.73 -0.31 -23.11
N HIS A 22 -9.59 -0.99 -22.98
CA HIS A 22 -9.51 -2.45 -22.93
C HIS A 22 -9.63 -3.01 -21.50
N PHE A 23 -9.59 -2.15 -20.47
CA PHE A 23 -9.68 -2.55 -19.07
C PHE A 23 -11.09 -2.99 -18.62
N PRO A 24 -12.20 -2.28 -19.00
CA PRO A 24 -13.54 -2.67 -18.57
C PRO A 24 -13.91 -4.12 -18.92
N GLY A 25 -14.44 -4.85 -17.93
CA GLY A 25 -14.82 -6.26 -18.08
C GLY A 25 -13.67 -7.27 -17.98
N ARG A 26 -12.41 -6.84 -17.85
CA ARG A 26 -11.26 -7.75 -17.63
C ARG A 26 -11.17 -8.28 -16.22
N ILE A 27 -11.63 -7.48 -15.26
CA ILE A 27 -11.71 -7.81 -13.83
C ILE A 27 -13.09 -7.42 -13.32
N GLN A 28 -13.46 -7.94 -12.17
CA GLN A 28 -14.73 -7.61 -11.53
C GLN A 28 -14.55 -6.80 -10.24
N ASP A 29 -13.36 -6.85 -9.64
CA ASP A 29 -13.08 -6.17 -8.37
C ASP A 29 -11.70 -5.50 -8.37
N ILE A 30 -11.59 -4.40 -7.63
CA ILE A 30 -10.31 -3.82 -7.21
C ILE A 30 -10.29 -3.91 -5.69
N VAL A 31 -9.27 -4.54 -5.12
CA VAL A 31 -9.09 -4.62 -3.67
C VAL A 31 -7.97 -3.65 -3.29
N VAL A 32 -8.23 -2.79 -2.32
CA VAL A 32 -7.33 -1.70 -1.94
C VAL A 32 -6.83 -1.87 -0.51
N GLU A 33 -5.56 -1.57 -0.28
CA GLU A 33 -4.98 -1.54 1.06
C GLU A 33 -5.64 -0.51 1.96
N CYS A 34 -5.64 0.75 1.57
CA CYS A 34 -6.21 1.83 2.37
C CYS A 34 -7.72 1.96 2.16
N GLY A 35 -8.44 0.95 2.62
CA GLY A 35 -9.87 1.00 2.78
C GLY A 35 -10.26 0.24 4.02
N ASN A 36 -10.78 0.93 5.03
CA ASN A 36 -11.31 0.29 6.23
C ASN A 36 -12.59 -0.49 5.90
N SER A 37 -12.51 -1.82 6.04
CA SER A 37 -13.59 -2.76 5.72
C SER A 37 -14.87 -2.56 6.55
N LEU A 38 -14.81 -1.88 7.71
CA LEU A 38 -15.99 -1.44 8.47
C LEU A 38 -16.94 -0.58 7.62
N TYR A 39 -16.38 0.20 6.68
CA TYR A 39 -17.14 1.12 5.83
C TYR A 39 -17.43 0.56 4.43
N GLN A 40 -17.23 -0.75 4.21
CA GLN A 40 -17.53 -1.41 2.93
C GLN A 40 -18.96 -1.12 2.41
N PRO A 41 -20.04 -1.09 3.24
CA PRO A 41 -21.37 -0.77 2.74
C PRO A 41 -21.48 0.65 2.16
N SER A 42 -20.78 1.62 2.73
CA SER A 42 -20.73 3.00 2.22
C SER A 42 -19.93 3.08 0.92
N LEU A 43 -18.81 2.35 0.84
CA LEU A 43 -18.00 2.23 -0.37
C LEU A 43 -18.80 1.59 -1.51
N ASP A 44 -19.48 0.47 -1.26
CA ASP A 44 -20.30 -0.23 -2.27
C ASP A 44 -21.41 0.69 -2.81
N ARG A 45 -22.13 1.41 -1.94
CA ARG A 45 -23.15 2.38 -2.36
C ARG A 45 -22.54 3.51 -3.20
N TYR A 46 -21.40 4.05 -2.79
CA TYR A 46 -20.73 5.13 -3.50
C TYR A 46 -20.22 4.67 -4.87
N ILE A 47 -19.57 3.52 -4.98
CA ILE A 47 -19.06 3.02 -6.25
C ILE A 47 -20.19 2.64 -7.22
N ALA A 48 -21.34 2.19 -6.71
CA ALA A 48 -22.53 1.89 -7.49
C ALA A 48 -23.29 3.13 -8.01
N GLY A 49 -22.87 4.35 -7.65
CA GLY A 49 -23.52 5.59 -8.08
C GLY A 49 -24.56 6.14 -7.11
N GLY A 50 -24.75 5.52 -5.94
CA GLY A 50 -25.66 5.99 -4.89
C GLY A 50 -25.26 7.35 -4.31
N LYS A 51 -26.19 8.03 -3.63
CA LYS A 51 -25.88 9.26 -2.90
C LYS A 51 -25.25 8.89 -1.56
N VAL A 52 -24.04 9.38 -1.31
CA VAL A 52 -23.27 9.18 -0.08
C VAL A 52 -22.60 10.51 0.24
N GLU A 53 -22.72 10.99 1.47
CA GLU A 53 -22.11 12.26 1.88
C GLU A 53 -20.59 12.18 1.82
N ALA A 54 -19.94 13.30 1.51
CA ALA A 54 -18.47 13.36 1.39
C ALA A 54 -17.78 12.90 2.67
N SER A 55 -18.28 13.35 3.83
CA SER A 55 -17.77 12.95 5.15
C SER A 55 -17.99 11.46 5.45
N GLU A 56 -19.02 10.85 4.88
CA GLU A 56 -19.27 9.42 5.06
C GLU A 56 -18.26 8.59 4.26
N ILE A 57 -18.05 8.91 2.97
CA ILE A 57 -17.16 8.15 2.10
C ILE A 57 -15.67 8.36 2.48
N GLN A 58 -15.30 9.56 2.94
CA GLN A 58 -13.95 9.88 3.44
C GLN A 58 -13.48 8.94 4.55
N ARG A 59 -14.40 8.41 5.37
CA ARG A 59 -14.04 7.45 6.42
C ARG A 59 -13.40 6.17 5.89
N VAL A 60 -13.67 5.79 4.64
CA VAL A 60 -13.08 4.58 4.05
C VAL A 60 -11.55 4.64 4.08
N TRP A 61 -10.94 5.74 3.64
CA TRP A 61 -9.48 5.86 3.61
C TRP A 61 -8.91 6.70 4.75
N ARG A 62 -9.73 7.54 5.42
CA ARG A 62 -9.27 8.37 6.56
C ARG A 62 -9.35 7.69 7.94
N ASN A 63 -10.14 6.63 8.07
CA ASN A 63 -10.25 5.87 9.33
C ASN A 63 -9.60 4.48 9.23
N THR A 64 -8.49 4.36 8.53
CA THR A 64 -7.70 3.12 8.44
C THR A 64 -6.86 2.89 9.70
N SER A 65 -6.34 1.68 9.86
CA SER A 65 -5.34 1.32 10.86
C SER A 65 -4.01 2.03 10.64
N GLN A 66 -3.72 2.38 9.38
CA GLN A 66 -2.46 2.99 8.98
C GLN A 66 -2.58 4.50 8.75
N PRO A 67 -1.68 5.34 9.33
CA PRO A 67 -1.78 6.79 9.18
C PRO A 67 -1.50 7.33 7.77
N MET A 68 -0.56 6.74 7.01
CA MET A 68 -0.23 7.22 5.66
C MET A 68 -1.43 7.18 4.69
N CYS A 69 -2.29 6.16 4.84
CA CYS A 69 -3.53 6.02 4.10
C CYS A 69 -4.45 7.25 4.23
N ALA A 70 -4.48 7.86 5.41
CA ALA A 70 -5.44 8.89 5.76
C ALA A 70 -5.12 10.25 5.14
N VAL A 71 -3.89 10.43 4.65
CA VAL A 71 -3.39 11.66 4.03
C VAL A 71 -3.11 11.53 2.54
N SER A 72 -3.26 10.32 1.99
CA SER A 72 -3.03 10.06 0.56
C SER A 72 -4.13 10.65 -0.31
N SER A 73 -3.72 11.45 -1.29
CA SER A 73 -4.57 11.95 -2.38
C SER A 73 -4.98 10.83 -3.36
N PHE A 74 -4.23 9.73 -3.41
CA PHE A 74 -4.44 8.63 -4.34
C PHE A 74 -5.83 8.03 -4.15
N TYR A 75 -6.19 7.69 -2.91
CA TYR A 75 -7.50 7.11 -2.58
C TYR A 75 -8.63 8.14 -2.70
N GLU A 76 -8.35 9.40 -2.38
CA GLU A 76 -9.29 10.50 -2.58
C GLU A 76 -9.65 10.68 -4.07
N GLN A 77 -8.72 10.39 -4.99
CA GLN A 77 -8.93 10.46 -6.44
C GLN A 77 -9.42 9.13 -7.05
N LEU A 78 -8.96 7.98 -6.54
CA LEU A 78 -9.26 6.65 -7.05
C LEU A 78 -10.76 6.32 -6.98
N PHE A 79 -11.41 6.53 -5.83
CA PHE A 79 -12.81 6.16 -5.68
C PHE A 79 -13.75 7.00 -6.57
N PRO A 80 -13.62 8.33 -6.66
CA PRO A 80 -14.38 9.13 -7.63
C PRO A 80 -14.11 8.73 -9.08
N LEU A 81 -12.86 8.40 -9.43
CA LEU A 81 -12.52 7.93 -10.77
C LEU A 81 -13.27 6.64 -11.12
N ILE A 82 -13.18 5.61 -10.27
CA ILE A 82 -13.87 4.33 -10.48
C ILE A 82 -15.38 4.52 -10.52
N ARG A 83 -15.96 5.33 -9.62
CA ARG A 83 -17.38 5.68 -9.64
C ARG A 83 -17.78 6.28 -10.99
N ARG A 84 -17.00 7.23 -11.53
CA ARG A 84 -17.29 7.88 -12.81
C ARG A 84 -17.15 6.93 -14.00
N LEU A 85 -16.17 6.04 -13.97
CA LEU A 85 -16.01 5.00 -14.99
C LEU A 85 -17.22 4.05 -14.97
N ASN A 86 -17.60 3.54 -13.80
CA ASN A 86 -18.76 2.64 -13.65
C ASN A 86 -20.07 3.23 -14.15
N GLN A 87 -20.30 4.53 -13.97
CA GLN A 87 -21.51 5.21 -14.47
C GLN A 87 -21.65 5.17 -16.00
N ARG A 88 -20.54 5.03 -16.72
CA ARG A 88 -20.51 4.94 -18.20
C ARG A 88 -20.52 3.51 -18.71
N LEU A 89 -20.37 2.54 -17.82
CA LEU A 89 -20.28 1.12 -18.17
C LEU A 89 -21.62 0.41 -17.97
N ALA A 90 -21.88 -0.56 -18.84
CA ALA A 90 -22.94 -1.53 -18.66
C ALA A 90 -22.70 -2.32 -17.35
N PRO A 91 -23.74 -2.72 -16.61
CA PRO A 91 -23.61 -3.32 -15.28
C PRO A 91 -22.59 -4.46 -15.18
N GLU A 92 -22.53 -5.32 -16.19
CA GLU A 92 -21.64 -6.48 -16.29
C GLU A 92 -20.15 -6.13 -16.49
N LYS A 93 -19.86 -4.89 -16.89
CA LYS A 93 -18.49 -4.38 -17.06
C LYS A 93 -18.03 -3.50 -15.90
N ARG A 94 -18.91 -3.20 -14.95
CA ARG A 94 -18.58 -2.39 -13.78
C ARG A 94 -17.68 -3.15 -12.82
N VAL A 95 -16.82 -2.41 -12.15
CA VAL A 95 -15.88 -2.92 -11.16
C VAL A 95 -16.35 -2.55 -9.77
N ARG A 96 -16.34 -3.49 -8.83
CA ARG A 96 -16.54 -3.20 -7.41
C ARG A 96 -15.21 -2.83 -6.76
N VAL A 97 -15.22 -1.97 -5.74
CA VAL A 97 -14.04 -1.70 -4.92
C VAL A 97 -14.22 -2.33 -3.55
N ILE A 98 -13.21 -3.08 -3.10
CA ILE A 98 -13.21 -3.78 -1.82
C ILE A 98 -12.12 -3.22 -0.93
N ALA A 99 -12.53 -2.79 0.26
CA ALA A 99 -11.71 -2.25 1.33
C ALA A 99 -10.96 -3.39 2.04
N GLY A 100 -9.62 -3.42 1.93
CA GLY A 100 -8.77 -4.50 2.43
C GLY A 100 -8.25 -4.33 3.86
N ASP A 101 -8.30 -3.11 4.41
CA ASP A 101 -7.83 -2.84 5.77
C ASP A 101 -8.77 -3.44 6.82
N VAL A 102 -8.21 -3.64 8.00
CA VAL A 102 -8.94 -4.16 9.17
C VAL A 102 -10.13 -3.26 9.55
N PRO A 103 -11.22 -3.83 10.11
CA PRO A 103 -12.43 -3.09 10.46
C PRO A 103 -12.27 -2.33 11.80
N ILE A 104 -11.37 -1.35 11.85
CA ILE A 104 -11.09 -0.55 13.05
C ILE A 104 -12.15 0.55 13.27
N ASP A 105 -12.62 0.73 14.51
CA ASP A 105 -13.50 1.85 14.89
C ASP A 105 -12.76 2.80 15.83
N TRP A 106 -12.15 3.84 15.27
CA TRP A 106 -11.39 4.85 16.02
C TRP A 106 -12.20 5.61 17.07
N ASN A 107 -13.54 5.59 17.01
CA ASN A 107 -14.38 6.16 18.07
C ASN A 107 -14.38 5.34 19.35
N ARG A 108 -14.06 4.04 19.25
CA ARG A 108 -13.96 3.12 20.39
C ARG A 108 -12.54 3.00 20.94
N VAL A 109 -11.54 3.35 20.13
CA VAL A 109 -10.13 3.32 20.54
C VAL A 109 -9.78 4.61 21.28
N ARG A 110 -9.75 4.57 22.62
CA ARG A 110 -9.42 5.73 23.47
C ARG A 110 -8.09 5.57 24.20
N THR A 111 -7.67 4.33 24.43
CA THR A 111 -6.46 3.96 25.14
C THR A 111 -5.58 3.03 24.29
N ARG A 112 -4.33 2.83 24.72
CA ARG A 112 -3.42 1.87 24.08
C ARG A 112 -3.96 0.45 24.19
N ASP A 113 -4.62 0.10 25.29
CA ASP A 113 -5.25 -1.21 25.48
C ASP A 113 -6.40 -1.43 24.50
N ASP A 114 -7.22 -0.41 24.24
CA ASP A 114 -8.27 -0.50 23.20
C ASP A 114 -7.66 -0.74 21.81
N LEU A 115 -6.52 -0.11 21.51
CA LEU A 115 -5.80 -0.30 20.25
C LEU A 115 -5.26 -1.74 20.15
N MET A 116 -4.64 -2.25 21.21
CA MET A 116 -4.13 -3.62 21.25
C MET A 116 -5.24 -4.68 21.12
N GLN A 117 -6.48 -4.36 21.53
CA GLN A 117 -7.65 -5.22 21.37
C GLN A 117 -8.37 -5.03 20.02
N ALA A 118 -8.10 -3.94 19.29
CA ALA A 118 -8.65 -3.73 17.97
C ALA A 118 -8.08 -4.77 16.98
N PRO A 119 -8.76 -5.06 15.86
CA PRO A 119 -8.21 -5.97 14.85
C PRO A 119 -6.88 -5.45 14.29
N GLN A 120 -5.80 -6.21 14.43
CA GLN A 120 -4.44 -5.81 14.00
C GLN A 120 -3.87 -6.66 12.85
N ASP A 121 -4.39 -7.86 12.61
CA ASP A 121 -3.86 -8.77 11.58
C ASP A 121 -4.30 -8.34 10.17
N ARG A 122 -3.58 -7.39 9.59
CA ARG A 122 -3.87 -6.82 8.26
C ARG A 122 -3.81 -7.89 7.17
N ASP A 123 -2.73 -8.67 7.09
CA ASP A 123 -2.59 -9.74 6.09
C ASP A 123 -3.65 -10.84 6.25
N GLY A 124 -4.01 -11.18 7.49
CA GLY A 124 -5.10 -12.13 7.74
C GLY A 124 -6.46 -11.60 7.30
N SER A 125 -6.71 -10.30 7.53
CA SER A 125 -7.89 -9.60 7.04
C SER A 125 -7.95 -9.60 5.51
N ILE A 126 -6.88 -9.18 4.84
CA ILE A 126 -6.79 -9.15 3.38
C ILE A 126 -6.99 -10.54 2.79
N ALA A 127 -6.31 -11.57 3.33
CA ALA A 127 -6.47 -12.95 2.86
C ALA A 127 -7.91 -13.45 3.02
N THR A 128 -8.55 -13.17 4.17
CA THR A 128 -9.96 -13.54 4.42
C THR A 128 -10.90 -12.86 3.44
N ILE A 129 -10.67 -11.58 3.14
CA ILE A 129 -11.43 -10.81 2.16
C ILE A 129 -11.26 -11.41 0.76
N MET A 130 -10.02 -11.72 0.35
CA MET A 130 -9.74 -12.35 -0.94
C MET A 130 -10.44 -13.72 -1.05
N GLU A 131 -10.37 -14.57 -0.03
CA GLU A 131 -11.06 -15.86 -0.03
C GLU A 131 -12.58 -15.71 -0.17
N LYS A 132 -13.18 -14.83 0.65
CA LYS A 132 -14.64 -14.68 0.74
C LYS A 132 -15.23 -13.94 -0.44
N GLU A 133 -14.60 -12.85 -0.86
CA GLU A 133 -15.19 -11.93 -1.85
C GLU A 133 -14.74 -12.22 -3.27
N ILE A 134 -13.56 -12.82 -3.46
CA ILE A 134 -12.96 -13.02 -4.78
C ILE A 134 -12.89 -14.50 -5.14
N LEU A 135 -12.08 -15.26 -4.41
CA LEU A 135 -11.67 -16.62 -4.80
C LEU A 135 -12.83 -17.61 -4.73
N SER A 136 -13.59 -17.64 -3.63
CA SER A 136 -14.76 -18.52 -3.48
C SER A 136 -15.91 -18.18 -4.43
N LYS A 137 -15.90 -16.97 -5.01
CA LYS A 137 -16.89 -16.52 -6.00
C LYS A 137 -16.36 -16.63 -7.44
N HIS A 138 -15.17 -17.17 -7.64
CA HIS A 138 -14.48 -17.28 -8.93
C HIS A 138 -14.39 -15.93 -9.67
N ARG A 139 -14.16 -14.86 -8.92
CA ARG A 139 -13.99 -13.51 -9.47
C ARG A 139 -12.52 -13.19 -9.67
N LYS A 140 -12.24 -12.25 -10.56
CA LYS A 140 -10.90 -11.73 -10.82
C LYS A 140 -10.77 -10.34 -10.25
N ALA A 141 -9.70 -10.12 -9.48
CA ALA A 141 -9.43 -8.85 -8.84
C ALA A 141 -8.08 -8.25 -9.24
N LEU A 142 -8.00 -6.93 -9.24
CA LEU A 142 -6.74 -6.19 -9.17
C LEU A 142 -6.47 -5.82 -7.71
N MET A 143 -5.32 -6.25 -7.18
CA MET A 143 -4.89 -5.92 -5.82
C MET A 143 -3.93 -4.73 -5.85
N LEU A 144 -4.28 -3.68 -5.11
CA LEU A 144 -3.55 -2.43 -4.96
C LEU A 144 -3.11 -2.27 -3.50
N PHE A 145 -1.88 -2.70 -3.20
CA PHE A 145 -1.31 -2.80 -1.86
C PHE A 145 0.20 -2.62 -1.90
N GLY A 146 0.77 -2.25 -0.76
CA GLY A 146 2.19 -2.33 -0.47
C GLY A 146 2.71 -3.73 -0.77
N ILE A 147 3.87 -3.80 -1.41
CA ILE A 147 4.38 -5.01 -2.05
C ILE A 147 4.60 -6.16 -1.05
N ASP A 148 4.88 -5.85 0.21
CA ASP A 148 5.03 -6.82 1.30
C ASP A 148 3.78 -7.67 1.53
N HIS A 149 2.59 -7.08 1.34
CA HIS A 149 1.31 -7.81 1.40
C HIS A 149 1.15 -8.80 0.23
N LEU A 150 1.86 -8.55 -0.87
CA LEU A 150 1.66 -9.20 -2.15
C LEU A 150 2.67 -10.30 -2.46
N TYR A 151 3.80 -10.38 -1.77
CA TYR A 151 4.79 -11.40 -2.06
C TYR A 151 4.24 -12.82 -1.95
N HIS A 152 4.68 -13.68 -2.87
CA HIS A 152 4.46 -15.12 -2.79
C HIS A 152 5.26 -15.72 -1.63
N GLY A 153 4.63 -16.63 -0.88
CA GLY A 153 5.27 -17.35 0.23
C GLY A 153 5.58 -16.47 1.45
N SER A 154 6.50 -16.92 2.31
CA SER A 154 6.84 -16.24 3.57
C SER A 154 7.59 -14.91 3.37
N VAL A 155 7.31 -13.97 4.26
CA VAL A 155 7.84 -12.61 4.35
C VAL A 155 8.49 -12.48 5.73
N GLY A 156 9.79 -12.22 5.81
CA GLY A 156 10.54 -12.17 7.08
C GLY A 156 10.83 -13.55 7.70
N ASP A 157 10.93 -13.64 9.04
CA ASP A 157 11.25 -14.90 9.74
C ASP A 157 10.19 -15.98 9.45
N ALA A 158 10.66 -17.23 9.44
CA ALA A 158 10.18 -18.41 8.69
C ALA A 158 8.71 -18.86 8.76
N ASP A 159 7.74 -18.04 9.19
CA ASP A 159 6.30 -18.33 9.10
C ASP A 159 5.39 -17.09 8.97
N ALA A 160 5.92 -15.87 9.00
CA ALA A 160 5.11 -14.69 8.71
C ALA A 160 4.80 -14.64 7.21
N LEU A 161 3.52 -14.51 6.86
CA LEU A 161 3.05 -14.47 5.49
C LEU A 161 2.36 -13.14 5.23
N GLY A 162 2.73 -12.49 4.12
CA GLY A 162 1.89 -11.50 3.48
C GLY A 162 0.56 -12.13 3.05
N ALA A 163 -0.43 -11.30 2.74
CA ALA A 163 -1.78 -11.75 2.39
C ALA A 163 -1.80 -12.81 1.28
N VAL A 164 -0.99 -12.63 0.24
CA VAL A 164 -0.87 -13.58 -0.90
C VAL A 164 -0.34 -14.93 -0.42
N GLY A 165 0.81 -14.94 0.27
CA GLY A 165 1.36 -16.16 0.86
C GLY A 165 0.37 -16.92 1.74
N ARG A 166 -0.55 -16.23 2.44
CA ARG A 166 -1.60 -16.86 3.27
C ARG A 166 -2.64 -17.60 2.45
N TYR A 167 -3.34 -16.92 1.53
CA TYR A 167 -4.43 -17.58 0.80
C TYR A 167 -3.90 -18.57 -0.25
N GLU A 168 -2.68 -18.41 -0.76
CA GLU A 168 -2.09 -19.36 -1.71
C GLU A 168 -1.76 -20.72 -1.11
N ARG A 169 -1.74 -20.85 0.23
CA ARG A 169 -1.74 -22.18 0.87
C ARG A 169 -2.94 -23.04 0.44
N LYS A 170 -4.08 -22.40 0.14
CA LYS A 170 -5.32 -23.04 -0.30
C LYS A 170 -5.60 -22.83 -1.79
N TYR A 171 -5.12 -21.73 -2.37
CA TYR A 171 -5.30 -21.37 -3.78
C TYR A 171 -3.95 -21.14 -4.46
N PRO A 172 -3.10 -22.18 -4.60
CA PRO A 172 -1.73 -22.01 -5.09
C PRO A 172 -1.69 -21.52 -6.54
N GLY A 173 -0.79 -20.58 -6.84
CA GLY A 173 -0.48 -20.13 -8.21
C GLY A 173 -1.59 -19.33 -8.90
N ILE A 174 -2.50 -18.72 -8.13
CA ILE A 174 -3.61 -17.94 -8.69
C ILE A 174 -3.32 -16.43 -8.78
N THR A 175 -2.27 -15.97 -8.11
CA THR A 175 -1.88 -14.56 -8.06
C THR A 175 -0.79 -14.27 -9.07
N PHE A 176 -0.82 -13.06 -9.64
CA PHE A 176 0.27 -12.52 -10.44
C PHE A 176 0.76 -11.22 -9.78
N VAL A 177 1.99 -11.22 -9.28
CA VAL A 177 2.56 -10.15 -8.45
C VAL A 177 3.53 -9.31 -9.29
N ILE A 178 3.31 -8.00 -9.29
CA ILE A 178 4.13 -7.01 -9.99
C ILE A 178 4.75 -6.11 -8.93
N ALA A 179 6.08 -6.16 -8.79
CA ALA A 179 6.86 -5.19 -8.03
C ALA A 179 7.27 -4.03 -8.92
N ASP A 180 7.41 -2.84 -8.36
CA ASP A 180 7.87 -1.66 -9.06
C ASP A 180 9.33 -1.32 -8.77
N HIS A 181 9.90 -0.57 -9.70
CA HIS A 181 11.22 0.00 -9.55
C HIS A 181 11.16 1.28 -8.73
N THR A 182 11.73 1.23 -7.53
CA THR A 182 11.94 2.39 -6.65
C THR A 182 13.41 2.61 -6.30
N GLY A 183 14.31 1.75 -6.81
CA GLY A 183 15.72 1.71 -6.43
C GLY A 183 15.98 0.88 -5.17
N PHE A 184 17.20 0.95 -4.66
CA PHE A 184 17.69 0.22 -3.47
C PHE A 184 17.98 1.12 -2.28
N GLY A 185 17.39 2.28 -2.35
CA GLY A 185 17.43 3.28 -1.35
C GLY A 185 18.62 4.23 -1.33
N ASN A 186 18.37 5.53 -1.13
CA ASN A 186 19.43 6.53 -1.02
C ASN A 186 20.04 6.55 0.39
N GLY A 187 21.36 6.65 0.47
CA GLY A 187 22.09 6.56 1.74
C GLY A 187 22.20 5.14 2.31
N THR A 188 21.58 4.13 1.68
CA THR A 188 21.79 2.73 2.06
C THR A 188 23.08 2.20 1.45
N PRO A 189 23.69 1.13 2.00
CA PRO A 189 24.81 0.46 1.35
C PRO A 189 24.48 -0.06 -0.07
N TYR A 190 23.20 -0.23 -0.40
CA TYR A 190 22.73 -0.77 -1.67
C TYR A 190 22.55 0.31 -2.75
N GLU A 191 22.56 1.60 -2.38
CA GLU A 191 22.45 2.72 -3.31
C GLU A 191 23.42 2.61 -4.49
N ARG A 192 24.64 2.11 -4.21
CA ARG A 192 25.71 1.89 -5.20
C ARG A 192 25.28 1.04 -6.41
N PHE A 193 24.28 0.18 -6.25
CA PHE A 193 23.80 -0.71 -7.31
C PHE A 193 22.75 -0.04 -8.22
N ASN A 194 22.17 1.09 -7.81
CA ASN A 194 21.16 1.76 -8.61
C ASN A 194 21.72 2.24 -9.95
N ASN A 195 22.91 2.85 -9.97
CA ASN A 195 23.53 3.31 -11.22
C ASN A 195 23.80 2.15 -12.19
N GLU A 196 24.25 1.00 -11.69
CA GLU A 196 24.45 -0.20 -12.51
C GLU A 196 23.11 -0.70 -13.08
N LEU A 197 22.08 -0.79 -12.22
CA LEU A 197 20.74 -1.22 -12.60
C LEU A 197 20.14 -0.31 -13.68
N GLU A 198 20.11 0.99 -13.43
CA GLU A 198 19.47 1.98 -14.30
C GLU A 198 20.25 2.19 -15.61
N GLN A 199 21.58 2.04 -15.61
CA GLN A 199 22.36 2.04 -16.84
C GLN A 199 21.92 0.91 -17.78
N ARG A 200 21.64 -0.29 -17.25
CA ARG A 200 21.15 -1.43 -18.03
C ARG A 200 19.69 -1.26 -18.48
N MET A 201 18.89 -0.48 -17.74
CA MET A 201 17.50 -0.15 -18.10
C MET A 201 17.39 1.10 -18.99
N SER A 202 18.47 1.81 -19.29
CA SER A 202 18.44 3.09 -20.02
C SER A 202 17.79 3.04 -21.41
N SER A 203 17.73 1.86 -22.04
CA SER A 203 17.07 1.65 -23.32
C SER A 203 15.59 1.24 -23.22
N TRP A 204 15.09 1.01 -22.00
CA TRP A 204 13.72 0.58 -21.78
C TRP A 204 12.77 1.76 -21.99
N PRO A 205 11.67 1.59 -22.76
CA PRO A 205 10.60 2.57 -22.80
C PRO A 205 10.02 2.80 -21.40
N VAL A 206 9.53 4.00 -21.12
CA VAL A 206 8.82 4.30 -19.88
C VAL A 206 7.34 4.49 -20.20
N PRO A 207 6.42 3.71 -19.59
CA PRO A 207 6.67 2.58 -18.67
C PRO A 207 7.08 1.28 -19.40
N SER A 208 7.76 0.37 -18.69
CA SER A 208 8.07 -1.00 -19.17
C SER A 208 7.79 -2.04 -18.10
N VAL A 209 7.35 -3.23 -18.52
CA VAL A 209 7.20 -4.39 -17.63
C VAL A 209 7.99 -5.58 -18.18
N THR A 210 8.73 -6.25 -17.31
CA THR A 210 9.36 -7.54 -17.64
C THR A 210 8.76 -8.64 -16.76
N THR A 211 8.51 -9.80 -17.35
CA THR A 211 8.09 -11.03 -16.65
C THR A 211 9.21 -12.07 -16.60
N HIS A 212 10.38 -11.77 -17.19
CA HIS A 212 11.51 -12.68 -17.23
C HIS A 212 12.54 -12.27 -16.18
N LEU A 213 12.29 -12.67 -14.93
CA LEU A 213 13.17 -12.38 -13.80
C LEU A 213 14.17 -13.52 -13.54
N ALA A 214 13.68 -14.74 -13.33
CA ALA A 214 14.53 -15.87 -13.00
C ALA A 214 15.62 -16.10 -14.05
N GLY A 215 16.89 -16.17 -13.62
CA GLY A 215 18.05 -16.35 -14.49
C GLY A 215 18.43 -15.13 -15.34
N SER A 216 17.80 -13.97 -15.09
CA SER A 216 18.16 -12.71 -15.73
C SER A 216 19.21 -11.95 -14.92
N TRP A 217 19.93 -11.05 -15.60
CA TRP A 217 20.83 -10.10 -14.92
C TRP A 217 20.11 -9.24 -13.88
N LEU A 218 18.80 -9.00 -14.07
CA LEU A 218 18.00 -8.18 -13.17
C LEU A 218 17.82 -8.91 -11.84
N ALA A 219 17.46 -10.20 -11.85
CA ALA A 219 17.38 -11.00 -10.63
C ALA A 219 18.72 -11.04 -9.88
N ASP A 220 19.84 -11.20 -10.58
CA ASP A 220 21.18 -11.21 -9.97
C ASP A 220 21.53 -9.91 -9.22
N ILE A 221 20.99 -8.77 -9.65
CA ILE A 221 21.17 -7.49 -8.94
C ILE A 221 20.16 -7.41 -7.78
N LEU A 222 18.88 -7.71 -8.03
CA LEU A 222 17.82 -7.59 -7.02
C LEU A 222 18.09 -8.47 -5.78
N ASP A 223 18.64 -9.67 -5.98
CA ASP A 223 19.00 -10.60 -4.90
C ASP A 223 20.16 -10.11 -4.03
N LYS A 224 20.91 -9.10 -4.46
CA LYS A 224 22.05 -8.52 -3.70
C LYS A 224 21.67 -7.31 -2.84
N THR A 225 20.46 -6.77 -3.03
CA THR A 225 20.11 -5.41 -2.58
C THR A 225 18.96 -5.35 -1.59
N GLU A 226 18.58 -6.51 -1.02
CA GLU A 226 17.40 -6.61 -0.16
C GLU A 226 16.16 -6.00 -0.83
N SER A 227 16.02 -6.20 -2.15
CA SER A 227 14.97 -5.58 -2.97
C SER A 227 13.55 -5.89 -2.50
N ALA A 228 13.39 -6.96 -1.70
CA ALA A 228 12.12 -7.27 -1.07
C ALA A 228 11.76 -6.30 0.07
N GLY A 229 12.69 -5.45 0.49
CA GLY A 229 12.56 -4.55 1.64
C GLY A 229 13.28 -5.06 2.89
N VAL A 230 13.29 -4.20 3.91
CA VAL A 230 13.73 -4.53 5.27
C VAL A 230 12.68 -4.05 6.27
N VAL A 231 12.47 -4.81 7.33
CA VAL A 231 11.54 -4.46 8.42
C VAL A 231 12.30 -4.21 9.72
N THR A 232 11.85 -3.18 10.44
CA THR A 232 12.32 -2.89 11.79
C THR A 232 11.56 -3.76 12.79
N LYS A 233 12.26 -4.70 13.41
CA LYS A 233 11.75 -5.52 14.50
C LYS A 233 11.97 -4.79 15.82
N MET A 234 10.92 -4.76 16.63
CA MET A 234 10.98 -4.25 17.99
C MET A 234 10.63 -5.37 18.94
N ARG A 235 11.46 -5.60 19.95
CA ARG A 235 11.19 -6.55 21.03
C ARG A 235 11.50 -5.91 22.38
N LEU A 236 10.77 -6.32 23.41
CA LEU A 236 11.11 -5.93 24.78
C LEU A 236 12.34 -6.74 25.25
N GLY A 237 13.38 -6.05 25.68
CA GLY A 237 14.56 -6.65 26.31
C GLY A 237 14.29 -7.07 27.75
N GLU A 238 15.21 -7.85 28.34
CA GLU A 238 15.12 -8.30 29.74
C GLU A 238 15.17 -7.14 30.74
N ASP A 239 15.61 -5.95 30.32
CA ASP A 239 15.68 -4.72 31.12
C ASP A 239 14.49 -3.78 30.88
N ASP A 240 13.38 -4.28 30.33
CA ASP A 240 12.19 -3.51 29.91
C ASP A 240 12.48 -2.40 28.88
N LYS A 241 13.64 -2.42 28.23
CA LYS A 241 13.94 -1.50 27.14
C LYS A 241 13.55 -2.10 25.80
N MET A 242 13.05 -1.26 24.91
CA MET A 242 12.80 -1.66 23.53
C MET A 242 14.13 -1.87 22.81
N ILE A 243 14.35 -3.10 22.35
CA ILE A 243 15.44 -3.47 21.47
C ILE A 243 14.93 -3.45 20.04
N THR A 244 15.60 -2.66 19.21
CA THR A 244 15.30 -2.53 17.79
C THR A 244 16.34 -3.28 16.97
N SER A 245 15.91 -4.11 16.02
CA SER A 245 16.77 -4.75 15.02
C SER A 245 16.16 -4.61 13.62
N VAL A 246 16.98 -4.72 12.58
CA VAL A 246 16.53 -4.69 11.18
C VAL A 246 16.66 -6.11 10.61
N ALA A 247 15.64 -6.55 9.86
CA ALA A 247 15.64 -7.85 9.20
C ALA A 247 15.21 -7.72 7.74
N SER A 248 15.83 -8.50 6.86
CA SER A 248 15.42 -8.62 5.46
C SER A 248 14.01 -9.19 5.35
N VAL A 249 13.19 -8.61 4.49
CA VAL A 249 11.87 -9.13 4.12
C VAL A 249 12.00 -10.42 3.33
N ALA A 250 13.00 -10.53 2.45
CA ALA A 250 13.25 -11.74 1.68
C ALA A 250 13.69 -12.91 2.56
N ASN A 251 14.35 -12.62 3.69
CA ASN A 251 14.88 -13.63 4.62
C ASN A 251 15.70 -14.73 3.89
N GLY A 252 16.60 -14.29 3.00
CA GLY A 252 17.47 -15.17 2.21
C GLY A 252 16.81 -15.82 0.98
N ARG A 253 15.55 -15.50 0.68
CA ARG A 253 14.90 -15.92 -0.58
C ARG A 253 15.35 -15.03 -1.74
N ALA A 254 15.43 -15.63 -2.92
CA ALA A 254 15.61 -14.86 -4.15
C ALA A 254 14.34 -14.06 -4.46
N PHE A 255 14.49 -12.77 -4.78
CA PHE A 255 13.42 -11.84 -5.10
C PHE A 255 12.55 -12.35 -6.25
N ALA A 256 13.17 -12.95 -7.27
CA ALA A 256 12.48 -13.55 -8.41
C ALA A 256 11.57 -14.75 -8.05
N THR A 257 11.61 -15.25 -6.80
CA THR A 257 10.69 -16.28 -6.30
C THR A 257 9.50 -15.70 -5.51
N MET A 258 9.51 -14.40 -5.28
CA MET A 258 8.50 -13.68 -4.49
C MET A 258 7.54 -12.89 -5.36
N VAL A 259 7.92 -12.60 -6.62
CA VAL A 259 7.14 -11.81 -7.58
C VAL A 259 7.22 -12.42 -8.99
N ASP A 260 6.27 -12.08 -9.87
CA ASP A 260 6.23 -12.57 -11.25
C ASP A 260 6.73 -11.55 -12.28
N ALA A 261 6.66 -10.26 -11.94
CA ALA A 261 7.02 -9.20 -12.86
C ALA A 261 7.63 -7.99 -12.14
N TYR A 262 8.38 -7.21 -12.91
CA TYR A 262 9.00 -5.97 -12.47
C TYR A 262 8.60 -4.82 -13.40
N LEU A 263 8.04 -3.76 -12.82
CA LEU A 263 7.52 -2.58 -13.50
C LEU A 263 8.51 -1.42 -13.34
N TYR A 264 9.04 -0.96 -14.47
CA TYR A 264 9.91 0.20 -14.57
C TYR A 264 9.10 1.43 -14.99
N LEU A 265 9.06 2.45 -14.12
CA LEU A 265 8.35 3.72 -14.36
C LEU A 265 9.29 4.91 -14.63
N GLY A 266 10.57 4.60 -14.91
CA GLY A 266 11.62 5.59 -15.14
C GLY A 266 12.71 5.53 -14.06
N PRO A 267 13.76 6.34 -14.20
CA PRO A 267 14.84 6.41 -13.22
C PRO A 267 14.33 6.86 -11.85
N ARG A 268 14.86 6.28 -10.78
CA ARG A 268 14.48 6.55 -9.38
C ARG A 268 14.55 8.02 -9.04
N ASP A 269 15.59 8.72 -9.51
CA ASP A 269 15.81 10.15 -9.24
C ASP A 269 14.79 11.06 -9.96
N LEU A 270 13.98 10.49 -10.87
CA LEU A 270 12.91 11.18 -11.58
C LEU A 270 11.50 10.70 -11.15
N LEU A 271 11.41 9.76 -10.21
CA LEU A 271 10.14 9.37 -9.63
C LEU A 271 9.65 10.50 -8.73
N LEU A 272 8.38 10.85 -8.89
CA LEU A 272 7.74 11.92 -8.15
C LEU A 272 7.04 11.33 -6.93
N ASN A 273 7.12 12.08 -5.83
CA ASN A 273 6.34 11.78 -4.64
C ASN A 273 4.97 12.45 -4.71
N GLU A 274 3.96 11.74 -4.23
CA GLU A 274 2.64 12.27 -3.99
C GLU A 274 2.71 13.46 -3.03
N THR A 275 1.98 14.52 -3.36
CA THR A 275 1.80 15.65 -2.46
C THR A 275 0.58 15.45 -1.58
N VAL A 276 0.74 15.56 -0.26
CA VAL A 276 -0.40 15.58 0.68
C VAL A 276 -1.31 16.77 0.34
N PRO A 277 -2.64 16.57 0.13
CA PRO A 277 -3.53 17.67 -0.19
C PRO A 277 -3.58 18.71 0.94
N ALA A 278 -3.39 19.98 0.60
CA ALA A 278 -3.37 21.07 1.60
C ALA A 278 -4.63 21.10 2.47
N HIS A 279 -5.81 20.78 1.92
CA HIS A 279 -7.06 20.78 2.67
C HIS A 279 -7.10 19.70 3.78
N VAL A 280 -6.34 18.61 3.66
CA VAL A 280 -6.19 17.59 4.70
C VAL A 280 -5.41 18.15 5.87
N LEU A 281 -4.29 18.82 5.58
CA LEU A 281 -3.42 19.43 6.59
C LEU A 281 -4.09 20.62 7.29
N LEU A 282 -4.87 21.41 6.56
CA LEU A 282 -5.58 22.56 7.10
C LEU A 282 -6.81 22.17 7.96
N ASP A 283 -7.27 20.92 7.89
CA ASP A 283 -8.29 20.40 8.81
C ASP A 283 -7.64 20.08 10.17
N LYS A 284 -7.56 21.10 11.03
CA LYS A 284 -7.00 20.98 12.38
C LYS A 284 -7.65 19.89 13.22
N SER A 285 -8.94 19.62 13.01
CA SER A 285 -9.65 18.59 13.78
C SER A 285 -9.19 17.19 13.37
N PHE A 286 -9.00 16.99 12.07
CA PHE A 286 -8.45 15.75 11.53
C PHE A 286 -6.97 15.58 11.91
N VAL A 287 -6.14 16.63 11.80
CA VAL A 287 -4.73 16.57 12.21
C VAL A 287 -4.58 16.24 13.70
N ALA A 288 -5.41 16.84 14.57
CA ALA A 288 -5.44 16.50 16.00
C ALA A 288 -5.82 15.04 16.25
N GLU A 289 -6.76 14.50 15.46
CA GLU A 289 -7.13 13.09 15.53
C GLU A 289 -5.97 12.18 15.07
N MET A 290 -5.25 12.53 14.02
CA MET A 290 -4.06 11.78 13.58
C MET A 290 -2.95 11.79 14.64
N ARG A 291 -2.72 12.94 15.30
CA ARG A 291 -1.79 13.04 16.43
C ARG A 291 -2.16 12.10 17.57
N ARG A 292 -3.45 12.06 17.90
CA ARG A 292 -3.97 11.18 18.95
C ARG A 292 -3.71 9.71 18.61
N ARG A 293 -3.96 9.32 17.35
CA ARG A 293 -3.72 7.94 16.87
C ARG A 293 -2.23 7.59 16.94
N ALA A 294 -1.36 8.47 16.45
CA ALA A 294 0.09 8.28 16.50
C ALA A 294 0.60 8.12 17.94
N ALA A 295 0.10 8.93 18.87
CA ALA A 295 0.45 8.82 20.30
C ALA A 295 0.02 7.48 20.90
N LEU A 296 -1.13 6.93 20.50
CA LEU A 296 -1.58 5.60 20.92
C LEU A 296 -0.71 4.46 20.34
N MET A 297 -0.23 4.63 19.11
CA MET A 297 0.70 3.69 18.46
C MET A 297 2.12 3.78 19.04
N GLY A 298 2.45 4.85 19.76
CA GLY A 298 3.80 5.12 20.24
C GLY A 298 4.73 5.68 19.16
N ASP A 299 4.18 6.20 18.06
CA ASP A 299 4.93 6.80 16.97
C ASP A 299 5.21 8.28 17.27
N SER A 300 6.34 8.54 17.93
CA SER A 300 6.72 9.90 18.35
C SER A 300 6.94 10.84 17.16
N GLU A 301 7.45 10.31 16.05
CA GLU A 301 7.73 11.11 14.85
C GLU A 301 6.42 11.60 14.22
N VAL A 302 5.48 10.70 13.95
CA VAL A 302 4.17 11.09 13.41
C VAL A 302 3.40 11.94 14.41
N THR A 303 3.57 11.72 15.73
CA THR A 303 2.97 12.58 16.76
C THR A 303 3.46 14.03 16.69
N ASP A 304 4.73 14.26 16.37
CA ASP A 304 5.29 15.61 16.20
C ASP A 304 4.92 16.23 14.84
N GLN A 305 4.85 15.40 13.80
CA GLN A 305 4.44 15.79 12.45
C GLN A 305 2.91 15.99 12.29
N ALA A 306 2.10 15.58 13.27
CA ALA A 306 0.65 15.77 13.27
C ALA A 306 0.22 16.88 14.26
N ASP A 307 1.01 17.93 14.44
CA ASP A 307 0.71 19.07 15.29
C ASP A 307 -0.17 20.12 14.56
N PRO A 308 -1.47 20.26 14.91
CA PRO A 308 -2.40 21.15 14.21
C PRO A 308 -2.04 22.64 14.32
N ASP A 309 -1.18 23.02 15.27
CA ASP A 309 -0.76 24.41 15.45
C ASP A 309 0.52 24.74 14.70
N LYS A 310 1.26 23.73 14.22
CA LYS A 310 2.48 23.91 13.44
C LYS A 310 2.28 23.79 11.94
N VAL A 311 1.10 23.37 11.46
CA VAL A 311 0.79 23.16 10.02
C VAL A 311 1.19 24.34 9.12
N SER A 312 1.12 25.57 9.63
CA SER A 312 1.46 26.79 8.88
C SER A 312 2.82 27.40 9.25
N ALA A 313 3.58 26.76 10.14
CA ALA A 313 4.90 27.20 10.53
C ALA A 313 5.92 26.92 9.43
N ALA A 314 6.83 27.86 9.19
CA ALA A 314 7.91 27.69 8.23
C ALA A 314 8.81 26.50 8.63
N GLY A 315 9.11 25.62 7.67
CA GLY A 315 9.92 24.42 7.89
C GLY A 315 9.18 23.25 8.56
N TYR A 316 7.86 23.37 8.78
CA TYR A 316 7.06 22.25 9.26
C TYR A 316 6.70 21.30 8.12
N SER A 317 6.98 20.00 8.31
CA SER A 317 6.73 18.95 7.33
C SER A 317 5.76 17.92 7.90
N PRO A 318 4.44 18.10 7.71
CA PRO A 318 3.45 17.18 8.26
C PRO A 318 3.38 15.89 7.44
N PHE A 319 3.38 14.75 8.13
CA PHE A 319 3.32 13.40 7.56
C PHE A 319 4.39 13.13 6.50
N TYR A 320 5.55 13.77 6.66
CA TYR A 320 6.74 13.41 5.94
C TYR A 320 7.25 12.13 6.58
N TYR A 321 6.66 11.01 6.18
CA TYR A 321 7.47 9.81 6.11
C TYR A 321 8.62 10.24 5.20
N GLU A 322 9.81 10.50 5.75
CA GLU A 322 11.01 10.17 5.01
C GLU A 322 10.89 8.67 4.78
N GLY A 323 10.10 8.30 3.77
CA GLY A 323 10.18 7.00 3.14
C GLY A 323 11.65 6.93 2.85
N ASN A 324 12.32 6.03 3.58
CA ASN A 324 13.71 5.73 3.42
C ASN A 324 13.90 5.70 1.89
N PRO A 325 14.56 6.72 1.33
CA PRO A 325 14.63 6.85 -0.12
C PRO A 325 15.23 5.59 -0.67
#